data_AF-A0A923EAW1-F1
#
_entry.id   AF-A0A923EAW1-F1
#
_cell.length_a   1.000
_cell.length_b   1.000
_cell.length_c   1.000
_cell.angle_alpha   90.00
_cell.angle_beta   90.00
_cell.angle_gamma   90.00
#
_symmetry.space_group_name_H-M   'P 1'
#
loop_
_entity.id
_entity.type
_entity.pdbx_description
1 polymer ?
#
loop_
_entity_poly.entity_id
_entity_poly.type
_entity_poly.pdbx_seq_one_letter_code
_entity_poly.pdbx_strand_id
1 'polypeptide(L)'
;MNNSINPIKQNIRVKQYLGWFITFTFPLAIKELMEMTNRPIIAAAFYWFICGILLRYTMEQRLPYFNPNYKKVKREIILLFLVTFLCGYLYVDWIGYSKVMINRNLVMNMFIFALLNGAFEHLVWINIFDLAGSKLKINGFMAACIYTVLIHILFWSKFMPIPGLDKVLFLLSEGLMFIIPFIIYVKTEDITIWSIQHIIYNLIIVIFGGFGANSFIYIN
;
A
#
# COMPACT_ATOMS: atom_id res chain seq x y z
N MET A 1 24.63 39.69 -13.39
CA MET A 1 23.80 38.65 -14.02
C MET A 1 23.11 37.86 -12.92
N ASN A 2 21.83 38.14 -12.66
CA ASN A 2 21.01 37.31 -11.78
C ASN A 2 20.61 36.07 -12.57
N ASN A 3 21.15 34.91 -12.21
CA ASN A 3 20.64 33.63 -12.70
C ASN A 3 19.20 33.48 -12.18
N SER A 4 18.22 33.87 -13.00
CA SER A 4 16.81 33.61 -12.71
C SER A 4 16.66 32.11 -12.46
N ILE A 5 16.35 31.75 -11.22
CA ILE A 5 16.21 30.36 -10.82
C ILE A 5 15.10 29.75 -11.68
N ASN A 6 15.44 28.71 -12.45
CA ASN A 6 14.49 28.08 -13.35
C ASN A 6 13.34 27.46 -12.52
N PRO A 7 12.10 27.98 -12.59
CA PRO A 7 10.99 27.53 -11.74
C PRO A 7 10.65 26.05 -11.99
N ILE A 8 10.93 25.53 -13.19
CA ILE A 8 10.75 24.13 -13.55
C ILE A 8 11.69 23.22 -12.72
N LYS A 9 12.92 23.65 -12.44
CA LYS A 9 13.87 22.90 -11.59
C LYS A 9 13.56 23.03 -10.09
N GLN A 10 13.02 24.17 -9.64
CA GLN A 10 12.55 24.34 -8.26
C GLN A 10 11.36 23.43 -7.96
N ASN A 11 10.42 23.30 -8.90
CA ASN A 11 9.25 22.44 -8.76
C ASN A 11 9.64 20.96 -8.55
N ILE A 12 10.61 20.44 -9.32
CA ILE A 12 11.07 19.04 -9.18
C ILE A 12 11.72 18.78 -7.82
N ARG A 13 12.60 19.67 -7.35
CA ARG A 13 13.28 19.49 -6.05
C ARG A 13 12.30 19.57 -4.88
N VAL A 14 11.32 20.47 -4.95
CA VAL A 14 10.26 20.59 -3.93
C VAL A 14 9.38 19.34 -3.91
N LYS A 15 8.97 18.81 -5.08
CA LYS A 15 8.24 17.54 -5.18
C LYS A 15 9.04 16.38 -4.60
N GLN A 16 10.33 16.29 -4.92
CA GLN A 16 11.20 15.25 -4.38
C GLN A 16 11.33 15.34 -2.85
N TYR A 17 11.56 16.54 -2.32
CA TYR A 17 11.61 16.78 -0.88
C TYR A 17 10.29 16.40 -0.21
N LEU A 18 9.15 16.84 -0.76
CA LEU A 18 7.82 16.52 -0.24
C LEU A 18 7.57 15.00 -0.22
N GLY A 19 7.96 14.28 -1.28
CA GLY A 19 7.83 12.83 -1.32
C GLY A 19 8.60 12.14 -0.20
N TRP A 20 9.87 12.51 0.00
CA TRP A 20 10.69 11.98 1.10
C TRP A 20 10.18 12.41 2.47
N PHE A 21 9.69 13.64 2.62
CA PHE A 21 9.09 14.11 3.86
C PHE A 21 7.88 13.25 4.24
N ILE A 22 6.97 12.99 3.29
CA ILE A 22 5.79 12.14 3.50
C ILE A 22 6.19 10.71 3.83
N THR A 23 7.20 10.15 3.15
CA THR A 23 7.73 8.80 3.43
C THR A 23 8.04 8.56 4.91
N PHE A 24 8.61 9.55 5.61
CA PHE A 24 9.03 9.38 7.00
C PHE A 24 7.99 9.91 8.00
N THR A 25 7.35 11.03 7.70
CA THR A 25 6.46 11.70 8.68
C THR A 25 5.09 11.06 8.75
N PHE A 26 4.58 10.53 7.64
CA PHE A 26 3.21 10.03 7.60
C PHE A 26 2.99 8.73 8.39
N PRO A 27 3.90 7.74 8.36
CA PRO A 27 3.80 6.58 9.24
C PRO A 27 3.79 6.95 10.73
N LEU A 28 4.58 7.96 11.12
CA LEU A 28 4.58 8.49 12.49
C LEU A 28 3.25 9.18 12.82
N ALA A 29 2.75 10.04 11.95
CA ALA A 29 1.48 10.73 12.15
C ALA A 29 0.28 9.77 12.29
N ILE A 30 0.26 8.68 11.51
CA ILE A 30 -0.79 7.66 11.58
C ILE A 30 -0.70 6.88 12.89
N LYS A 31 0.51 6.54 13.34
CA LYS A 31 0.72 5.91 14.64
C LYS A 31 0.14 6.77 15.76
N GLU A 32 0.50 8.05 15.80
CA GLU A 32 -0.01 8.99 16.81
C GLU A 32 -1.54 9.14 16.73
N LEU A 33 -2.09 9.27 15.52
CA LEU A 33 -3.54 9.37 15.32
C LEU A 33 -4.27 8.11 15.81
N MET A 34 -3.71 6.93 15.54
CA MET A 34 -4.24 5.66 16.05
C MET A 34 -4.15 5.60 17.59
N GLU A 35 -3.06 6.06 18.19
CA GLU A 35 -2.90 6.08 19.66
C GLU A 35 -3.86 7.07 20.33
N MET A 36 -4.13 8.22 19.70
CA MET A 36 -5.11 9.20 20.19
C MET A 36 -6.56 8.74 20.04
N THR A 37 -6.91 8.14 18.90
CA THR A 37 -8.30 7.78 18.59
C THR A 37 -8.68 6.38 19.05
N ASN A 38 -7.68 5.50 19.25
CA ASN A 38 -7.84 4.07 19.43
C ASN A 38 -8.74 3.40 18.37
N ARG A 39 -8.79 3.99 17.16
CA ARG A 39 -9.69 3.57 16.07
C ARG A 39 -8.91 3.41 14.76
N PRO A 40 -8.49 2.18 14.42
CA PRO A 40 -7.61 1.92 13.26
C PRO A 40 -8.22 2.34 11.93
N ILE A 41 -9.52 2.09 11.73
CA ILE A 41 -10.20 2.48 10.48
C ILE A 41 -10.24 4.00 10.29
N ILE A 42 -10.33 4.79 11.36
CA ILE A 42 -10.29 6.26 11.26
C ILE A 42 -8.89 6.70 10.86
N ALA A 43 -7.86 6.15 11.49
CA ALA A 43 -6.48 6.45 11.16
C ALA A 43 -6.16 6.06 9.70
N ALA A 44 -6.60 4.89 9.25
CA ALA A 44 -6.44 4.42 7.87
C ALA A 44 -7.24 5.27 6.86
N ALA A 45 -8.48 5.64 7.16
CA ALA A 45 -9.29 6.49 6.30
C ALA A 45 -8.67 7.89 6.13
N PHE A 46 -8.18 8.48 7.23
CA PHE A 46 -7.46 9.75 7.18
C PHE A 46 -6.19 9.65 6.33
N TYR A 47 -5.44 8.56 6.51
CA TYR A 47 -4.27 8.21 5.71
C TYR A 47 -4.59 8.14 4.21
N TRP A 48 -5.60 7.37 3.82
CA TRP A 48 -6.04 7.19 2.44
C TRP A 48 -6.56 8.49 1.83
N PHE A 49 -7.33 9.27 2.59
CA PHE A 49 -7.88 10.52 2.10
C PHE A 49 -6.79 11.56 1.87
N ILE A 50 -5.92 11.80 2.86
CA ILE A 50 -4.90 12.85 2.76
C ILE A 50 -3.77 12.46 1.82
N CYS A 51 -3.11 11.32 2.03
CA CYS A 51 -1.97 10.95 1.20
C CYS A 51 -2.34 10.24 -0.10
N GLY A 52 -3.58 9.75 -0.23
CA GLY A 52 -4.08 9.16 -1.45
C GLY A 52 -4.75 10.21 -2.33
N ILE A 53 -5.94 10.68 -1.92
CA ILE A 53 -6.80 11.51 -2.77
C ILE A 53 -6.33 12.97 -2.80
N LEU A 54 -6.21 13.61 -1.63
CA LEU A 54 -5.90 15.03 -1.53
C LEU A 54 -4.50 15.32 -2.10
N LEU A 55 -3.50 14.53 -1.74
CA LEU A 55 -2.15 14.67 -2.27
C LEU A 55 -2.11 14.54 -3.80
N ARG A 56 -2.78 13.54 -4.37
CA ARG A 56 -2.89 13.37 -5.83
C ARG A 56 -3.47 14.61 -6.49
N TYR A 57 -4.54 15.16 -5.90
CA TYR A 57 -5.17 16.38 -6.39
C TYR A 57 -4.22 17.58 -6.33
N THR A 58 -3.50 17.77 -5.22
CA THR A 58 -2.49 18.85 -5.10
C THR A 58 -1.31 18.71 -6.06
N MET A 59 -1.03 17.49 -6.52
CA MET A 59 -0.05 17.22 -7.57
C MET A 59 -0.60 17.47 -8.98
N GLU A 60 -1.87 17.89 -9.11
CA GLU A 60 -2.62 18.06 -10.36
C GLU A 60 -2.68 16.78 -11.20
N GLN A 61 -2.66 15.62 -10.53
CA GLN A 61 -2.72 14.31 -11.20
C GLN A 61 -4.13 13.73 -11.14
N ARG A 62 -4.52 13.02 -12.20
CA ARG A 62 -5.75 12.23 -12.20
C ARG A 62 -5.60 10.98 -11.34
N LEU A 63 -6.73 10.48 -10.84
CA LEU A 63 -6.79 9.18 -10.18
C LEU A 63 -6.47 8.08 -11.21
N PRO A 64 -5.46 7.24 -10.98
CA PRO A 64 -4.97 6.26 -11.96
C PRO A 64 -5.77 4.94 -11.89
N TYR A 65 -7.09 5.04 -12.03
CA TYR A 65 -7.98 3.88 -12.06
C TYR A 65 -8.77 3.81 -13.37
N PHE A 66 -9.33 2.63 -13.62
CA PHE A 66 -10.31 2.35 -14.66
C PHE A 66 -9.79 2.48 -16.09
N ASN A 67 -8.47 2.47 -16.30
CA ASN A 67 -7.88 2.37 -17.64
C ASN A 67 -6.76 1.30 -17.75
N PRO A 68 -7.01 0.05 -17.31
CA PRO A 68 -5.99 -0.99 -17.36
C PRO A 68 -5.70 -1.42 -18.81
N ASN A 69 -4.47 -1.19 -19.29
CA ASN A 69 -4.00 -1.69 -20.58
C ASN A 69 -3.43 -3.11 -20.46
N TYR A 70 -4.32 -4.10 -20.29
CA TYR A 70 -3.95 -5.50 -20.03
C TYR A 70 -3.02 -6.12 -21.09
N LYS A 71 -3.15 -5.73 -22.36
CA LYS A 71 -2.33 -6.27 -23.46
C LYS A 71 -0.85 -5.93 -23.27
N LYS A 72 -0.54 -4.75 -22.74
CA LYS A 72 0.83 -4.25 -22.54
C LYS A 72 1.58 -4.95 -21.41
N VAL A 73 0.85 -5.49 -20.43
CA VAL A 73 1.41 -6.01 -19.17
C VAL A 73 0.94 -7.43 -18.83
N LYS A 74 0.53 -8.21 -19.85
CA LYS A 74 -0.04 -9.55 -19.65
C LYS A 74 0.87 -10.48 -18.86
N ARG A 75 2.19 -10.45 -19.12
CA ARG A 75 3.16 -11.32 -18.44
C ARG A 75 3.29 -10.94 -16.96
N GLU A 76 3.33 -9.65 -16.69
CA GLU A 76 3.42 -9.08 -15.34
C GLU A 76 2.16 -9.38 -14.53
N ILE A 77 0.97 -9.31 -15.13
CA ILE A 77 -0.28 -9.69 -14.47
C ILE A 77 -0.26 -11.16 -14.05
N ILE A 78 0.18 -12.07 -14.95
CA ILE A 78 0.25 -13.50 -14.65
C ILE A 78 1.25 -13.75 -13.51
N LEU A 79 2.44 -13.16 -13.58
CA LEU A 79 3.43 -13.27 -12.52
C LEU A 79 2.91 -12.72 -11.19
N LEU A 80 2.29 -11.54 -11.21
CA LEU A 80 1.72 -10.92 -10.02
C LEU A 80 0.67 -11.83 -9.38
N PHE A 81 -0.21 -12.43 -10.17
CA PHE A 81 -1.23 -13.36 -9.67
C PHE A 81 -0.58 -14.58 -9.01
N LEU A 82 0.36 -15.25 -9.69
CA LEU A 82 1.04 -16.43 -9.15
C LEU A 82 1.77 -16.11 -7.84
N VAL A 83 2.50 -15.00 -7.79
CA VAL A 83 3.21 -14.59 -6.58
C VAL A 83 2.24 -14.18 -5.48
N THR A 84 1.10 -13.56 -5.79
CA THR A 84 0.05 -13.21 -4.81
C THR A 84 -0.49 -14.43 -4.10
N PHE A 85 -0.82 -15.50 -4.85
CA PHE A 85 -1.28 -16.75 -4.26
C PHE A 85 -0.18 -17.45 -3.45
N LEU A 86 1.04 -17.49 -3.96
CA LEU A 86 2.17 -18.08 -3.25
C LEU A 86 2.44 -17.36 -1.92
N CYS A 87 2.48 -16.03 -1.94
CA CYS A 87 2.70 -15.21 -0.75
C CYS A 87 1.57 -15.40 0.27
N GLY A 88 0.30 -15.34 -0.17
CA GLY A 88 -0.85 -15.60 0.69
C GLY A 88 -0.82 -16.99 1.33
N TYR A 89 -0.48 -18.02 0.55
CA TYR A 89 -0.31 -19.39 1.03
C TYR A 89 0.80 -19.50 2.10
N LEU A 90 2.00 -19.01 1.79
CA LEU A 90 3.15 -19.06 2.70
C LEU A 90 2.88 -18.31 4.01
N TYR A 91 2.16 -17.20 3.91
CA TYR A 91 1.79 -16.40 5.06
C TYR A 91 0.78 -17.12 5.97
N VAL A 92 -0.26 -17.72 5.40
CA VAL A 92 -1.27 -18.51 6.13
C VAL A 92 -0.65 -19.75 6.77
N ASP A 93 0.22 -20.44 6.04
CA ASP A 93 0.96 -21.60 6.55
C ASP A 93 1.83 -21.21 7.76
N TRP A 94 2.51 -20.08 7.67
CA TRP A 94 3.36 -19.58 8.76
C TRP A 94 2.58 -19.21 10.01
N ILE A 95 1.52 -18.39 9.87
CA ILE A 95 0.77 -17.91 11.03
C ILE A 95 -0.06 -19.03 11.68
N GLY A 96 -0.26 -20.13 10.96
CA GLY A 96 -1.11 -21.24 11.35
C GLY A 96 -2.58 -20.96 11.04
N TYR A 97 -3.29 -21.99 10.60
CA TYR A 97 -4.73 -21.89 10.36
C TYR A 97 -5.48 -21.60 11.65
N SER A 98 -5.92 -20.36 11.81
CA SER A 98 -6.87 -19.98 12.87
C SER A 98 -8.29 -20.22 12.35
N LYS A 99 -9.01 -21.15 12.96
CA LYS A 99 -10.45 -21.31 12.72
C LYS A 99 -11.19 -20.14 13.37
N VAL A 100 -11.21 -18.99 12.71
CA VAL A 100 -12.08 -17.89 13.13
C VAL A 100 -13.51 -18.38 13.06
N MET A 101 -14.24 -18.26 14.16
CA MET A 101 -15.66 -18.54 14.19
C MET A 101 -16.34 -17.45 13.34
N ILE A 102 -16.67 -17.81 12.10
CA ILE A 102 -17.19 -16.88 11.09
C ILE A 102 -18.60 -16.44 11.51
N ASN A 103 -18.71 -15.28 12.14
CA ASN A 103 -19.98 -14.58 12.37
C ASN A 103 -20.25 -13.60 11.21
N ARG A 104 -21.51 -13.45 10.79
CA ARG A 104 -21.95 -12.56 9.69
C ARG A 104 -21.39 -11.13 9.80
N ASN A 105 -21.36 -10.56 11.00
CA ASN A 105 -20.82 -9.19 11.21
C ASN A 105 -19.31 -9.13 10.98
N LEU A 106 -18.60 -10.20 11.34
CA LEU A 106 -17.16 -10.32 11.19
C LEU A 106 -16.79 -10.43 9.71
N VAL A 107 -17.55 -11.21 8.94
CA VAL A 107 -17.40 -11.32 7.47
C VAL A 107 -17.58 -9.98 6.76
N MET A 108 -18.65 -9.25 7.09
CA MET A 108 -18.91 -7.95 6.46
C MET A 108 -17.77 -6.95 6.72
N ASN A 109 -17.27 -6.93 7.96
CA ASN A 109 -16.13 -6.12 8.36
C ASN A 109 -14.86 -6.50 7.57
N MET A 110 -14.57 -7.80 7.45
CA MET A 110 -13.45 -8.30 6.65
C MET A 110 -13.51 -7.84 5.20
N PHE A 111 -14.69 -7.91 4.57
CA PHE A 111 -14.88 -7.45 3.19
C PHE A 111 -14.68 -5.94 3.04
N ILE A 112 -15.27 -5.14 3.94
CA ILE A 112 -15.11 -3.68 3.90
C ILE A 112 -13.63 -3.30 4.05
N PHE A 113 -12.92 -3.92 4.99
CA PHE A 113 -11.49 -3.69 5.17
C PHE A 113 -10.70 -4.05 3.90
N ALA A 114 -10.89 -5.26 3.37
CA ALA A 114 -10.14 -5.73 2.20
C ALA A 114 -10.37 -4.82 0.98
N LEU A 115 -11.60 -4.37 0.76
CA LEU A 115 -11.98 -3.45 -0.31
C LEU A 115 -11.36 -2.07 -0.12
N LEU A 116 -11.53 -1.44 1.04
CA LEU A 116 -11.02 -0.09 1.28
C LEU A 116 -9.50 -0.05 1.26
N ASN A 117 -8.85 -0.97 1.99
CA ASN A 117 -7.40 -1.01 2.03
C ASN A 117 -6.82 -1.35 0.65
N GLY A 118 -7.37 -2.37 -0.02
CA GLY A 118 -6.93 -2.77 -1.35
C GLY A 118 -7.18 -1.70 -2.42
N ALA A 119 -8.23 -0.88 -2.29
CA ALA A 119 -8.48 0.23 -3.19
C ALA A 119 -7.49 1.37 -2.96
N PHE A 120 -7.32 1.85 -1.73
CA PHE A 120 -6.68 3.14 -1.47
C PHE A 120 -5.20 3.10 -1.08
N GLU A 121 -4.71 1.98 -0.53
CA GLU A 121 -3.32 1.92 -0.03
C GLU A 121 -2.29 2.16 -1.15
N HIS A 122 -2.50 1.54 -2.31
CA HIS A 122 -1.64 1.69 -3.48
C HIS A 122 -1.60 3.12 -4.01
N LEU A 123 -2.71 3.87 -3.89
CA LEU A 123 -2.77 5.27 -4.29
C LEU A 123 -1.76 6.10 -3.52
N VAL A 124 -1.58 5.82 -2.23
CA VAL A 124 -0.58 6.50 -1.40
C VAL A 124 0.83 6.13 -1.86
N TRP A 125 1.08 4.84 -2.10
CA TRP A 125 2.41 4.37 -2.53
C TRP A 125 2.85 4.98 -3.85
N ILE A 126 1.93 5.08 -4.84
CA ILE A 126 2.26 5.72 -6.11
C ILE A 126 2.45 7.24 -5.99
N ASN A 127 1.76 7.92 -5.07
CA ASN A 127 1.95 9.35 -4.86
C ASN A 127 3.34 9.63 -4.30
N ILE A 128 3.77 8.82 -3.32
CA ILE A 128 5.14 8.86 -2.79
C ILE A 128 6.15 8.57 -3.91
N PHE A 129 5.89 7.53 -4.70
CA PHE A 129 6.74 7.16 -5.83
C PHE A 129 6.88 8.30 -6.86
N ASP A 130 5.79 8.96 -7.24
CA ASP A 130 5.82 10.03 -8.23
C ASP A 130 6.45 11.32 -7.68
N LEU A 131 6.24 11.64 -6.41
CA LEU A 131 6.86 12.80 -5.74
C LEU A 131 8.37 12.59 -5.56
N ALA A 132 8.76 11.58 -4.79
CA ALA A 132 10.16 11.29 -4.49
C ALA A 132 10.94 10.86 -5.74
N GLY A 133 10.25 10.24 -6.69
CA GLY A 133 10.78 9.82 -7.98
C GLY A 133 10.69 10.87 -9.09
N SER A 134 10.29 12.11 -8.79
CA SER A 134 10.07 13.18 -9.79
C SER A 134 11.30 13.48 -10.66
N LYS A 135 12.51 13.28 -10.13
CA LYS A 135 13.78 13.38 -10.87
C LYS A 135 14.29 12.02 -11.34
N LEU A 136 14.24 11.01 -10.47
CA LEU A 136 14.78 9.67 -10.70
C LEU A 136 13.82 8.64 -10.11
N LYS A 137 13.20 7.80 -10.95
CA LYS A 137 12.18 6.83 -10.51
C LYS A 137 12.69 5.85 -9.43
N ILE A 138 13.98 5.55 -9.39
CA ILE A 138 14.57 4.71 -8.33
C ILE A 138 14.42 5.34 -6.93
N ASN A 139 14.47 6.67 -6.81
CA ASN A 139 14.22 7.35 -5.54
C ASN A 139 12.76 7.21 -5.12
N GLY A 140 11.84 7.26 -6.07
CA GLY A 140 10.43 6.99 -5.83
C GLY A 140 10.20 5.57 -5.31
N PHE A 141 10.83 4.59 -5.96
CA PHE A 141 10.74 3.19 -5.54
C PHE A 141 11.32 2.97 -4.13
N MET A 142 12.51 3.50 -3.84
CA MET A 142 13.12 3.43 -2.51
C MET A 142 12.24 4.10 -1.45
N ALA A 143 11.69 5.28 -1.74
CA ALA A 143 10.83 6.02 -0.84
C ALA A 143 9.53 5.26 -0.53
N ALA A 144 8.92 4.61 -1.54
CA ALA A 144 7.75 3.77 -1.35
C ALA A 144 8.08 2.49 -0.56
N CYS A 145 9.23 1.84 -0.81
CA CYS A 145 9.71 0.70 -0.02
C CYS A 145 9.86 1.07 1.46
N ILE A 146 10.62 2.14 1.75
CA ILE A 146 10.86 2.61 3.11
C ILE A 146 9.54 2.96 3.79
N TYR A 147 8.66 3.68 3.08
CA TYR A 147 7.32 4.00 3.58
C TYR A 147 6.55 2.73 3.97
N THR A 148 6.54 1.72 3.09
CA THR A 148 5.81 0.47 3.30
C THR A 148 6.33 -0.28 4.52
N VAL A 149 7.66 -0.37 4.67
CA VAL A 149 8.27 -0.99 5.86
C VAL A 149 7.90 -0.21 7.13
N LEU A 150 7.99 1.12 7.12
CA LEU A 150 7.67 1.95 8.27
C LEU A 150 6.20 1.87 8.67
N ILE A 151 5.26 1.96 7.71
CA ILE A 151 3.83 1.85 8.02
C ILE A 151 3.47 0.45 8.50
N HIS A 152 4.13 -0.60 8.00
CA HIS A 152 3.94 -1.95 8.51
C HIS A 152 4.42 -2.09 9.95
N ILE A 153 5.61 -1.60 10.29
CA ILE A 153 6.16 -1.68 11.65
C ILE A 153 5.34 -0.83 12.63
N LEU A 154 4.98 0.40 12.26
CA LEU A 154 4.41 1.38 13.19
C LEU A 154 2.89 1.31 13.32
N PHE A 155 2.20 0.83 12.28
CA PHE A 155 0.74 0.79 12.24
C PHE A 155 0.22 -0.64 12.03
N TRP A 156 0.60 -1.31 10.93
CA TRP A 156 -0.01 -2.60 10.59
C TRP A 156 0.37 -3.74 11.54
N SER A 157 1.54 -3.70 12.18
CA SER A 157 2.04 -4.74 13.10
C SER A 157 1.10 -5.01 14.28
N LYS A 158 0.25 -4.04 14.66
CA LYS A 158 -0.79 -4.22 15.69
C LYS A 158 -1.94 -5.13 15.25
N PHE A 159 -2.12 -5.29 13.93
CA PHE A 159 -3.20 -6.09 13.33
C PHE A 159 -2.65 -7.32 12.61
N MET A 160 -1.47 -7.20 12.01
CA MET A 160 -0.84 -8.20 11.16
C MET A 160 0.57 -8.52 11.65
N PRO A 161 0.83 -9.73 12.20
CA PRO A 161 2.17 -10.13 12.59
C PRO A 161 3.13 -10.06 11.41
N ILE A 162 4.30 -9.49 11.66
CA ILE A 162 5.39 -9.41 10.69
C ILE A 162 6.12 -10.77 10.70
N PRO A 163 6.25 -11.44 9.54
CA PRO A 163 7.01 -12.68 9.44
C PRO A 163 8.47 -12.49 9.82
N GLY A 164 9.06 -13.50 10.46
CA GLY A 164 10.47 -13.50 10.83
C GLY A 164 11.40 -13.52 9.61
N LEU A 165 12.65 -13.05 9.81
CA LEU A 165 13.68 -13.06 8.76
C LEU A 165 14.07 -14.47 8.28
N ASP A 166 13.71 -15.51 9.04
CA ASP A 166 13.87 -16.91 8.69
C ASP A 166 12.91 -17.37 7.57
N LYS A 167 11.87 -16.58 7.25
CA LYS A 167 10.89 -16.89 6.19
C LYS A 167 11.30 -16.34 4.83
N VAL A 168 12.49 -16.74 4.37
CA VAL A 168 13.13 -16.21 3.15
C VAL A 168 12.23 -16.30 1.91
N LEU A 169 11.55 -17.43 1.68
CA LEU A 169 10.69 -17.59 0.50
C LEU A 169 9.48 -16.66 0.52
N PHE A 170 8.88 -16.44 1.70
CA PHE A 170 7.81 -15.48 1.89
C PHE A 170 8.31 -14.06 1.59
N LEU A 171 9.44 -13.64 2.18
CA LEU A 171 10.00 -12.31 1.98
C LEU A 171 10.37 -12.03 0.51
N LEU A 172 10.89 -13.04 -0.20
CA LEU A 172 11.13 -12.94 -1.64
C LEU A 172 9.83 -12.78 -2.42
N SER A 173 8.78 -13.55 -2.08
CA SER A 173 7.48 -13.43 -2.73
C SER A 173 6.82 -12.08 -2.47
N GLU A 174 6.91 -11.56 -1.25
CA GLU A 174 6.40 -10.23 -0.88
C GLU A 174 7.16 -9.11 -1.62
N GLY A 175 8.49 -9.22 -1.71
CA GLY A 175 9.30 -8.30 -2.50
C GLY A 175 8.90 -8.28 -3.98
N LEU A 176 8.60 -9.44 -4.57
CA LEU A 176 8.09 -9.53 -5.94
C LEU A 176 6.67 -8.94 -6.07
N MET A 177 5.78 -9.22 -5.12
CA MET A 177 4.45 -8.60 -5.07
C MET A 177 4.52 -7.08 -4.93
N PHE A 178 5.57 -6.55 -4.31
CA PHE A 178 5.80 -5.12 -4.20
C PHE A 178 6.34 -4.54 -5.52
N ILE A 179 7.32 -5.19 -6.15
CA ILE A 179 8.01 -4.69 -7.35
C ILE A 179 7.13 -4.73 -8.61
N ILE A 180 6.46 -5.85 -8.87
CA ILE A 180 5.74 -6.08 -10.13
C ILE A 180 4.66 -5.01 -10.37
N PRO A 181 3.86 -4.61 -9.38
CA PRO A 181 2.88 -3.54 -9.58
C PRO A 181 3.48 -2.18 -9.93
N PHE A 182 4.66 -1.82 -9.43
CA PHE A 182 5.36 -0.61 -9.90
C PHE A 182 5.76 -0.72 -11.36
N ILE A 183 6.20 -1.91 -11.81
CA ILE A 183 6.50 -2.15 -13.24
C ILE A 183 5.24 -1.98 -14.08
N ILE A 184 4.10 -2.51 -13.62
CA ILE A 184 2.81 -2.33 -14.27
C ILE A 184 2.46 -0.84 -14.33
N TYR A 185 2.50 -0.13 -13.19
CA TYR A 185 2.19 1.29 -13.10
C TYR A 185 3.07 2.15 -14.02
N VAL A 186 4.39 1.91 -14.06
CA VAL A 186 5.28 2.64 -14.97
C VAL A 186 4.93 2.39 -16.45
N LYS A 187 4.36 1.23 -16.79
CA LYS A 187 3.94 0.89 -18.15
C LYS A 187 2.54 1.38 -18.49
N THR A 188 1.61 1.44 -17.55
CA THR A 188 0.18 1.69 -17.81
C THR A 188 -0.36 2.98 -17.21
N GLU A 189 0.36 3.59 -16.28
CA GLU A 189 -0.10 4.70 -15.43
C GLU A 189 -1.44 4.40 -14.72
N ASP A 190 -1.70 3.12 -14.45
CA ASP A 190 -2.94 2.60 -13.87
C ASP A 190 -2.62 1.61 -12.74
N ILE A 191 -3.35 1.72 -11.62
CA ILE A 191 -3.22 0.85 -10.44
C ILE A 191 -4.43 -0.06 -10.21
N THR A 192 -5.34 -0.17 -11.18
CA THR A 192 -6.55 -0.99 -11.06
C THR A 192 -6.19 -2.46 -10.83
N ILE A 193 -5.24 -2.98 -11.64
CA ILE A 193 -4.75 -4.36 -11.50
C ILE A 193 -4.13 -4.57 -10.12
N TRP A 194 -3.31 -3.62 -9.66
CA TRP A 194 -2.68 -3.69 -8.34
C TRP A 194 -3.72 -3.76 -7.24
N SER A 195 -4.70 -2.87 -7.29
CA SER A 195 -5.78 -2.78 -6.30
C SER A 195 -6.58 -4.07 -6.24
N ILE A 196 -6.95 -4.65 -7.38
CA ILE A 196 -7.67 -5.94 -7.44
C ILE A 196 -6.82 -7.06 -6.81
N GLN A 197 -5.52 -7.13 -7.12
CA GLN A 197 -4.65 -8.17 -6.57
C GLN A 197 -4.50 -8.05 -5.05
N HIS A 198 -4.39 -6.82 -4.54
CA HIS A 198 -4.28 -6.61 -3.10
C HIS A 198 -5.60 -6.86 -2.36
N ILE A 199 -6.75 -6.60 -2.99
CA ILE A 199 -8.06 -7.02 -2.45
C ILE A 199 -8.08 -8.54 -2.31
N ILE A 200 -7.63 -9.29 -3.34
CA ILE A 200 -7.56 -10.76 -3.30
C ILE A 200 -6.60 -11.22 -2.19
N TYR A 201 -5.41 -10.62 -2.10
CA TYR A 201 -4.42 -10.93 -1.07
C TYR A 201 -4.99 -10.70 0.34
N ASN A 202 -5.57 -9.52 0.60
CA ASN A 202 -6.21 -9.19 1.86
C ASN A 202 -7.32 -10.18 2.21
N LEU A 203 -8.16 -10.57 1.24
CA LEU A 203 -9.21 -11.57 1.47
C LEU A 203 -8.63 -12.93 1.85
N ILE A 204 -7.59 -13.42 1.16
CA ILE A 204 -6.93 -14.69 1.50
C ILE A 204 -6.42 -14.64 2.93
N ILE A 205 -5.65 -13.61 3.26
CA ILE A 205 -5.02 -13.45 4.56
C ILE A 205 -6.09 -13.37 5.64
N VAL A 206 -7.09 -12.53 5.47
CA VAL A 206 -8.14 -12.31 6.46
C VAL A 206 -9.03 -13.55 6.66
N ILE A 207 -9.41 -14.26 5.60
CA ILE A 207 -10.27 -15.46 5.68
C ILE A 207 -9.50 -16.65 6.28
N PHE A 208 -8.27 -16.90 5.84
CA PHE A 208 -7.55 -18.13 6.18
C PHE A 208 -6.54 -17.95 7.32
N GLY A 209 -5.90 -16.79 7.42
CA GLY A 209 -4.99 -16.44 8.52
C GLY A 209 -5.70 -15.93 9.77
N GLY A 210 -7.03 -15.76 9.70
CA GLY A 210 -7.86 -15.47 10.85
C GLY A 210 -7.62 -14.11 11.50
N PHE A 211 -7.30 -13.12 10.68
CA PHE A 211 -7.02 -11.77 11.16
C PHE A 211 -8.19 -11.17 11.91
N GLY A 212 -7.86 -10.48 12.99
CA GLY A 212 -8.78 -9.67 13.77
C GLY A 212 -9.28 -8.45 12.99
N ALA A 213 -9.98 -8.64 11.87
CA ALA A 213 -10.74 -7.55 11.23
C ALA A 213 -11.75 -6.92 12.21
N ASN A 214 -12.10 -7.65 13.28
CA ASN A 214 -12.79 -7.10 14.42
C ASN A 214 -12.05 -5.91 15.05
N SER A 215 -10.75 -5.98 15.35
CA SER A 215 -10.05 -4.83 15.96
C SER A 215 -9.87 -3.67 14.98
N PHE A 216 -9.94 -3.91 13.66
CA PHE A 216 -9.92 -2.83 12.67
C PHE A 216 -11.23 -2.01 12.64
N ILE A 217 -12.39 -2.66 12.85
CA ILE A 217 -13.73 -2.04 12.66
C ILE A 217 -14.50 -1.84 13.98
N TYR A 218 -14.26 -2.64 15.02
CA TYR A 218 -14.87 -2.41 16.32
C TYR A 218 -14.28 -1.16 16.95
N ILE A 219 -15.04 -0.09 16.75
CA ILE A 219 -15.16 1.03 17.65
C ILE A 219 -15.67 0.47 18.98
N ASN A 220 -14.80 0.39 19.99
CA ASN A 220 -15.27 0.31 21.38
C ASN A 220 -15.97 1.62 21.74
#